data_AF-A0A967GVL1-F1
#
_entry.id   AF-A0A967GVL1-F1
#
_cell.length_a   1.000
_cell.length_b   1.000
_cell.length_c   1.000
_cell.angle_alpha   90.00
_cell.angle_beta   90.00
_cell.angle_gamma   90.00
#
_symmetry.space_group_name_H-M   'P 1'
#
loop_
_entity.id
_entity.type
_entity.pdbx_description
1 polymer ?
#
loop_
_entity_poly.entity_id
_entity_poly.type
_entity_poly.pdbx_seq_one_letter_code
_entity_poly.pdbx_strand_id
1 'polypeptide(L)' 'GENAHGETRVPLAARSGVVAIAAGWSYSMALKNDGSVVAWGANGFGQATVPVEARRGVVAIAAGLYHSVALKNDG' A
#
# COMPACT_ATOMS: atom_id res chain seq x y z
N GLY A 1 17.30 5.40 -1.10
CA GLY A 1 16.50 4.18 -1.33
C GLY A 1 16.55 3.85 -2.80
N GLU A 2 16.36 2.58 -3.14
CA GLU A 2 16.08 2.15 -4.51
C GLU A 2 14.83 2.90 -5.02
N ASN A 3 14.83 3.29 -6.30
CA ASN A 3 13.69 3.97 -6.93
C ASN A 3 13.54 3.56 -8.40
N ALA A 4 13.85 2.31 -8.71
CA ALA A 4 13.82 1.80 -10.08
C ALA A 4 12.37 1.72 -10.62
N HIS A 5 11.38 1.66 -9.72
CA HIS A 5 9.96 1.50 -10.05
C HIS A 5 9.09 2.67 -9.53
N GLY A 6 9.70 3.73 -9.01
CA GLY A 6 8.96 4.86 -8.45
C GLY A 6 8.46 4.63 -7.01
N GLU A 7 8.96 3.61 -6.32
CA GLU A 7 8.62 3.26 -4.95
C GLU A 7 8.89 4.39 -3.94
N THR A 8 9.84 5.30 -4.22
CA THR A 8 10.06 6.50 -3.39
C THR A 8 9.29 7.73 -3.89
N ARG A 9 8.53 7.63 -4.99
CA ARG A 9 7.72 8.72 -5.54
C ARG A 9 6.29 8.64 -5.00
N VAL A 10 6.04 9.32 -3.88
CA VAL A 10 4.73 9.33 -3.22
C VAL A 10 3.63 9.87 -4.16
N PRO A 11 2.64 9.04 -4.54
CA PRO A 11 1.53 9.44 -5.39
C PRO A 11 0.63 10.48 -4.71
N LEU A 12 -0.08 11.31 -5.48
CA LEU A 12 -1.00 12.33 -4.96
C LEU A 12 -2.01 11.77 -3.96
N ALA A 13 -2.54 10.57 -4.23
CA ALA A 13 -3.50 9.89 -3.36
C ALA A 13 -2.95 9.56 -1.96
N ALA A 14 -1.63 9.49 -1.78
CA ALA A 14 -0.96 9.17 -0.52
C ALA A 14 -0.22 10.37 0.10
N ARG A 15 -0.55 11.61 -0.30
CA ARG A 15 0.09 12.83 0.26
C ARG A 15 -0.63 13.42 1.47
N SER A 16 -1.84 12.96 1.78
CA SER A 16 -2.62 13.44 2.91
C SER A 16 -3.53 12.35 3.46
N GLY A 17 -3.93 12.52 4.73
CA GLY A 17 -4.79 11.56 5.42
C GLY A 17 -4.17 10.18 5.61
N VAL A 18 -2.86 10.03 5.44
CA VAL A 18 -2.14 8.76 5.69
C VAL A 18 -1.96 8.56 7.18
N VAL A 19 -2.29 7.37 7.66
CA VAL A 19 -2.18 6.96 9.07
C VAL A 19 -1.17 5.83 9.30
N ALA A 20 -0.83 5.07 8.25
CA ALA A 20 0.25 4.08 8.30
C ALA A 20 0.90 3.89 6.93
N ILE A 21 2.17 3.44 6.93
CA ILE A 21 2.96 3.13 5.74
C ILE A 21 3.60 1.75 5.92
N ALA A 22 3.67 0.96 4.86
CA ALA A 22 4.44 -0.27 4.79
C ALA A 22 5.30 -0.27 3.52
N ALA A 23 6.54 -0.75 3.61
CA ALA A 23 7.47 -0.83 2.49
C ALA A 23 7.89 -2.29 2.26
N GLY A 24 7.73 -2.76 1.03
CA GLY A 24 8.28 -4.03 0.56
C GLY A 24 9.63 -3.82 -0.12
N TRP A 25 10.08 -4.81 -0.91
CA TRP A 25 11.39 -4.74 -1.56
C TRP A 25 11.51 -3.58 -2.56
N SER A 26 10.58 -3.47 -3.50
CA SER A 26 10.57 -2.40 -4.52
C SER A 26 9.20 -1.76 -4.69
N TYR A 27 8.38 -1.78 -3.64
CA TYR A 27 7.04 -1.16 -3.64
C TYR A 27 6.70 -0.63 -2.26
N SER A 28 5.72 0.27 -2.19
CA SER A 28 5.26 0.90 -0.95
C SER A 28 3.74 0.91 -0.90
N MET A 29 3.22 0.94 0.32
CA MET A 29 1.79 1.00 0.63
C MET A 29 1.52 2.08 1.68
N ALA A 30 0.37 2.73 1.57
CA ALA A 30 -0.14 3.66 2.56
C ALA A 30 -1.58 3.32 2.92
N LEU A 31 -1.89 3.31 4.21
CA LEU A 31 -3.24 3.26 4.74
C LEU A 31 -3.70 4.69 5.04
N LYS A 32 -4.89 5.04 4.56
CA LYS A 32 -5.53 6.32 4.84
C LYS A 32 -6.54 6.24 5.98
N ASN A 33 -6.81 7.37 6.61
CA ASN A 33 -7.76 7.53 7.72
C ASN A 33 -9.22 7.16 7.35
N ASP A 34 -9.56 7.19 6.06
CA ASP A 34 -10.83 6.73 5.50
C ASP A 34 -10.90 5.21 5.29
N GLY A 35 -9.85 4.47 5.67
CA GLY A 35 -9.76 3.01 5.55
C GLY A 35 -9.42 2.53 4.13
N SER A 36 -9.00 3.42 3.23
CA SER A 36 -8.52 3.05 1.89
C SER A 36 -7.00 2.82 1.86
N VAL A 37 -6.56 1.92 0.97
CA VAL A 37 -5.14 1.60 0.75
C VAL A 37 -4.68 2.09 -0.62
N VAL A 38 -3.50 2.70 -0.65
CA VAL A 38 -2.78 3.08 -1.88
C VAL A 38 -1.49 2.28 -1.93
N ALA A 39 -1.21 1.61 -3.05
CA ALA A 39 0.06 0.93 -3.26
C ALA A 39 0.72 1.43 -4.57
N TRP A 40 2.05 1.54 -4.58
CA TRP A 40 2.81 2.04 -5.72
C TRP A 40 4.23 1.46 -5.76
N GLY A 41 4.90 1.56 -6.90
CA GLY A 41 6.21 0.96 -7.16
C GLY A 41 6.10 -0.26 -8.07
N ALA A 42 6.98 -1.24 -7.86
CA ALA A 42 7.01 -2.48 -8.62
C ALA A 42 5.70 -3.27 -8.45
N ASN A 43 5.19 -3.80 -9.56
CA ASN A 43 3.93 -4.56 -9.57
C ASN A 43 3.99 -5.85 -10.42
N GLY A 44 5.19 -6.36 -10.71
CA GLY A 44 5.35 -7.55 -11.55
C GLY A 44 4.70 -8.83 -10.99
N PHE A 45 4.47 -8.89 -9.68
CA PHE A 45 3.79 -9.99 -8.98
C PHE A 45 2.39 -9.59 -8.48
N GLY A 46 1.89 -8.41 -8.85
CA GLY A 46 0.62 -7.88 -8.33
C GLY A 46 0.69 -7.31 -6.91
N GLN A 47 1.89 -7.17 -6.32
CA GLN A 47 2.08 -6.72 -4.93
C GLN A 47 1.59 -5.28 -4.66
N ALA A 48 1.52 -4.45 -5.71
CA ALA A 48 0.98 -3.09 -5.67
C ALA A 48 -0.44 -2.98 -6.28
N THR A 49 -1.07 -4.12 -6.61
CA THR A 49 -2.49 -4.16 -7.00
C THR A 49 -3.35 -4.32 -5.76
N VAL A 50 -4.09 -3.26 -5.40
CA VAL A 50 -5.01 -3.30 -4.25
C VAL A 50 -6.34 -3.95 -4.67
N PRO A 51 -6.74 -5.08 -4.06
CA PRO A 51 -8.04 -5.70 -4.31
C PRO A 51 -9.20 -4.74 -4.00
N VAL A 52 -10.33 -4.90 -4.70
CA VAL A 52 -11.48 -3.97 -4.54
C VAL A 52 -12.03 -3.99 -3.11
N GLU A 53 -11.92 -5.13 -2.45
CA GLU A 53 -12.33 -5.42 -1.08
C GLU A 53 -11.46 -4.68 -0.05
N ALA A 54 -10.20 -4.37 -0.40
CA ALA A 54 -9.25 -3.64 0.44
C ALA A 54 -9.23 -2.12 0.15
N ARG A 55 -10.22 -1.61 -0.59
CA ARG A 55 -10.37 -0.16 -0.85
C ARG A 55 -11.04 0.60 0.28
N ARG A 56 -11.66 -0.10 1.25
CA ARG A 56 -12.34 0.48 2.41
C ARG A 56 -12.26 -0.48 3.60
N GLY A 57 -12.41 0.08 4.80
CA GLY A 57 -12.49 -0.71 6.03
C GLY A 57 -11.18 -1.39 6.43
N VAL A 58 -10.05 -1.03 5.80
CA VAL A 58 -8.74 -1.53 6.22
C VAL A 58 -8.30 -0.79 7.48
N VAL A 59 -7.76 -1.53 8.46
CA VAL A 59 -7.29 -1.00 9.74
C VAL A 59 -5.78 -1.21 9.95
N ALA A 60 -5.17 -2.16 9.23
CA ALA A 60 -3.73 -2.37 9.25
C ALA A 60 -3.22 -2.90 7.91
N ILE A 61 -1.95 -2.62 7.61
CA ILE A 61 -1.25 -3.06 6.40
C ILE A 61 0.12 -3.62 6.75
N ALA A 62 0.58 -4.61 5.99
CA ALA A 62 1.95 -5.12 6.04
C ALA A 62 2.44 -5.43 4.61
N ALA A 63 3.74 -5.27 4.40
CA ALA A 63 4.40 -5.54 3.13
C ALA A 63 5.54 -6.54 3.34
N GLY A 64 5.50 -7.64 2.59
CA GLY A 64 6.63 -8.55 2.43
C GLY A 64 7.48 -8.18 1.20
N LEU A 65 8.42 -9.06 0.84
CA LEU A 65 9.30 -8.83 -0.32
C LEU A 65 8.51 -8.68 -1.63
N TYR A 66 7.54 -9.58 -1.87
CA TYR A 66 6.76 -9.65 -3.11
C TYR A 66 5.25 -9.82 -2.87
N HIS A 67 4.78 -9.63 -1.64
CA HIS A 67 3.36 -9.75 -1.30
C HIS A 67 2.96 -8.64 -0.33
N SER A 68 1.66 -8.37 -0.28
CA SER A 68 1.01 -7.41 0.61
C SER A 68 -0.10 -8.10 1.41
N VAL A 69 -0.35 -7.60 2.62
CA VAL A 69 -1.45 -8.06 3.47
C VAL A 69 -2.18 -6.84 4.03
N ALA A 70 -3.51 -6.90 4.07
CA ALA A 70 -4.36 -5.90 4.68
C ALA A 70 -5.33 -6.59 5.66
N LEU A 71 -5.47 -6.02 6.86
CA LEU A 71 -6.47 -6.45 7.84
C LEU A 71 -7.68 -5.53 7.72
N LYS A 72 -8.87 -6.12 7.52
CA LYS A 72 -10.13 -5.37 7.51
C LYS A 72 -10.74 -5.33 8.90
N ASN A 73 -11.60 -4.33 9.13
CA ASN A 73 -12.33 -4.16 10.38
C ASN A 73 -13.42 -5.22 10.61
N ASP A 74 -13.78 -6.00 9.59
CA ASP A 74 -14.79 -7.06 9.63
C ASP A 74 -14.22 -8.46 9.82
N GLY A 75 -12.89 -8.60 10.01
CA GLY A 75 -12.20 -9.88 10.17
C GLY A 75 -12.00 -10.63 8.86
#